data_AF-A0A1I5VE34-F1
#
_entry.id   AF-A0A1I5VE34-F1
#
_cell.length_a   1.000
_cell.length_b   1.000
_cell.length_c   1.000
_cell.angle_alpha   90.00
_cell.angle_beta   90.00
_cell.angle_gamma   90.00
#
_symmetry.space_group_name_H-M   'P 1'
#
loop_
_entity.id
_entity.type
_entity.pdbx_description
1 polymer ?
#
loop_
_entity_poly.entity_id
_entity_poly.type
_entity_poly.pdbx_seq_one_letter_code
_entity_poly.pdbx_strand_id
1 'polypeptide(L)'
;MHDTTTSRRTYLRAAGAVGLAGITALAGCSGSTATGTLATKVKDAPGDIDDFETCVVTIQGFWVKESDGTETEESTDESTETAEGTEEVEQQDEEDVDRSDERTYYEYDEAQEADLVQLQDGETALVDERELETDTYAYLQLDVSGVDATLSDGSDADVGTPGEAPLQFKEQFEIRENQRTTFTADFTPVKRGQTGSYLLQPVASGTEVSYSDVTSTEGTATPTPSE
;
A
#
# COMPACT_ATOMS: atom_id res chain seq x y z
N MET A 1 -17.53 -39.52 -31.26
CA MET A 1 -18.03 -38.55 -30.27
C MET A 1 -16.94 -38.44 -29.22
N HIS A 2 -16.12 -37.39 -29.32
CA HIS A 2 -15.11 -37.07 -28.32
C HIS A 2 -15.60 -35.79 -27.64
N ASP A 3 -15.93 -35.87 -26.36
CA ASP A 3 -16.28 -34.70 -25.55
C ASP A 3 -15.42 -34.65 -24.29
N THR A 4 -14.44 -33.75 -24.39
CA THR A 4 -14.04 -32.72 -23.42
C THR A 4 -14.17 -33.03 -21.93
N THR A 5 -13.12 -33.60 -21.34
CA THR A 5 -12.81 -33.41 -19.91
C THR A 5 -11.93 -32.17 -19.77
N THR A 6 -12.55 -31.03 -19.48
CA THR A 6 -11.87 -29.79 -19.06
C THR A 6 -11.17 -30.04 -17.73
N SER A 7 -9.84 -30.18 -17.78
CA SER A 7 -8.97 -30.19 -16.61
C SER A 7 -8.90 -28.79 -16.02
N ARG A 8 -9.18 -28.68 -14.73
CA ARG A 8 -9.29 -27.40 -14.00
C ARG A 8 -7.96 -27.12 -13.32
N ARG A 9 -7.34 -26.00 -13.72
CA ARG A 9 -6.57 -25.07 -12.88
C ARG A 9 -5.36 -25.66 -12.16
N THR A 10 -4.24 -25.71 -12.87
CA THR A 10 -2.91 -25.55 -12.25
C THR A 10 -2.54 -24.07 -12.39
N TYR A 11 -2.76 -23.29 -11.33
CA TYR A 11 -2.20 -21.94 -11.25
C TYR A 11 -0.69 -22.09 -11.05
N LEU A 12 0.06 -21.78 -12.11
CA LEU A 12 1.50 -21.64 -12.04
C LEU A 12 1.80 -20.39 -11.22
N ARG A 13 2.41 -20.57 -10.04
CA ARG A 13 3.24 -19.55 -9.40
C ARG A 13 4.38 -19.24 -10.37
N ALA A 14 4.22 -18.18 -11.16
CA ALA A 14 5.31 -17.60 -11.93
C ALA A 14 6.03 -16.60 -11.04
N ALA A 15 7.04 -17.08 -10.31
CA ALA A 15 8.12 -16.21 -9.86
C ALA A 15 8.90 -15.81 -11.12
N GLY A 16 8.46 -14.73 -11.77
CA GLY A 16 9.08 -14.15 -12.96
C GLY A 16 10.09 -13.11 -12.54
N ALA A 17 11.37 -13.46 -12.61
CA ALA A 17 12.48 -12.54 -12.43
C ALA A 17 12.37 -11.34 -13.38
N VAL A 18 12.16 -10.15 -12.82
CA VAL A 18 12.37 -8.89 -13.54
C VAL A 18 13.88 -8.74 -13.70
N GLY A 19 14.36 -8.97 -14.92
CA GLY A 19 15.73 -8.65 -15.30
C GLY A 19 15.86 -7.13 -15.37
N LEU A 20 16.61 -6.55 -14.43
CA LEU A 20 17.07 -5.17 -14.54
C LEU A 20 17.94 -5.06 -15.79
N ALA A 21 17.42 -4.34 -16.80
CA ALA A 21 18.16 -3.98 -17.99
C ALA A 21 19.39 -3.16 -17.58
N GLY A 22 20.58 -3.62 -17.99
CA GLY A 22 21.84 -3.00 -17.63
C GLY A 22 21.93 -1.55 -18.08
N ILE A 23 22.18 -0.64 -17.13
CA ILE A 23 22.50 0.75 -17.42
C ILE A 23 23.91 0.85 -17.99
N THR A 24 23.98 1.28 -19.25
CA THR A 24 25.21 1.72 -19.89
C THR A 24 25.56 3.08 -19.31
N ALA A 25 26.65 3.17 -18.53
CA ALA A 25 27.13 4.40 -17.92
C ALA A 25 27.61 5.41 -18.99
N LEU A 26 26.71 6.27 -19.44
CA LEU A 26 27.02 7.48 -20.20
C LEU A 26 27.44 8.57 -19.21
N ALA A 27 28.73 8.90 -19.20
CA ALA A 27 29.25 10.03 -18.44
C ALA A 27 28.64 11.35 -18.95
N GLY A 28 27.69 11.88 -18.19
CA GLY A 28 27.10 13.21 -18.35
C GLY A 28 26.48 13.66 -17.03
N CYS A 29 27.24 14.41 -16.21
CA CYS A 29 26.71 15.05 -15.01
C CYS A 29 25.67 16.12 -15.38
N SER A 30 24.40 15.84 -15.11
CA SER A 30 23.36 16.81 -14.78
C SER A 30 22.20 16.07 -14.08
N GLY A 31 22.35 15.86 -12.77
CA GLY A 31 21.25 15.58 -11.83
C GLY A 31 20.48 14.27 -12.03
N SER A 32 21.11 13.11 -11.81
CA SER A 32 20.31 11.94 -11.41
C SER A 32 20.10 12.07 -9.91
N THR A 33 18.88 12.38 -9.48
CA THR A 33 18.52 12.19 -8.07
C THR A 33 18.72 10.72 -7.74
N ALA A 34 19.30 10.47 -6.59
CA ALA A 34 19.41 9.14 -6.03
C ALA A 34 18.01 8.52 -5.91
N THR A 35 17.88 7.21 -6.14
CA THR A 35 16.59 6.50 -6.01
C THR A 35 16.68 5.37 -5.00
N GLY A 36 15.55 5.09 -4.35
CA GLY A 36 15.33 3.91 -3.51
C GLY A 36 14.03 3.20 -3.90
N THR A 37 13.81 2.00 -3.38
CA THR A 37 12.60 1.21 -3.68
C THR A 37 11.54 1.44 -2.62
N LEU A 38 10.33 1.86 -3.04
CA LEU A 38 9.13 1.80 -2.23
C LEU A 38 8.34 0.54 -2.59
N ALA A 39 8.03 -0.28 -1.59
CA ALA A 39 7.08 -1.37 -1.68
C ALA A 39 5.84 -1.01 -0.85
N THR A 40 4.70 -0.85 -1.51
CA THR A 40 3.43 -0.51 -0.86
C THR A 40 2.63 -1.77 -0.64
N LYS A 41 2.29 -2.04 0.61
CA LYS A 41 1.44 -3.14 1.03
C LYS A 41 0.17 -2.62 1.67
N VAL A 42 -0.86 -3.44 1.63
CA VAL A 42 -2.12 -3.21 2.33
C VAL A 42 -2.42 -4.37 3.27
N LYS A 43 -3.09 -4.06 4.37
CA LYS A 43 -3.65 -5.01 5.32
C LYS A 43 -4.95 -4.47 5.90
N ASP A 44 -5.66 -5.34 6.58
CA ASP A 44 -6.89 -4.99 7.29
C ASP A 44 -6.68 -5.10 8.80
N ALA A 45 -7.29 -4.16 9.51
CA ALA A 45 -7.35 -4.10 10.95
C ALA A 45 -8.69 -4.68 11.43
N PRO A 46 -8.72 -5.41 12.57
CA PRO A 46 -9.98 -5.73 13.24
C PRO A 46 -10.91 -4.52 13.39
N GLY A 47 -12.18 -4.71 13.04
CA GLY A 47 -13.18 -3.65 12.95
C GLY A 47 -14.54 -4.20 12.54
N ASP A 48 -15.25 -3.49 11.67
CA ASP A 48 -16.52 -3.97 11.11
C ASP A 48 -16.31 -4.93 9.91
N ILE A 49 -15.06 -5.27 9.57
CA ILE A 49 -14.73 -6.24 8.51
C ILE A 49 -15.36 -7.63 8.75
N ASP A 50 -15.63 -7.99 10.00
CA ASP A 50 -16.31 -9.23 10.40
C ASP A 50 -17.75 -9.34 9.85
N ASP A 51 -18.36 -8.21 9.46
CA ASP A 51 -19.68 -8.22 8.82
C ASP A 51 -19.62 -8.79 7.38
N PHE A 52 -18.45 -8.91 6.77
CA PHE A 52 -18.26 -9.19 5.34
C PHE A 52 -17.91 -10.66 5.05
N GLU A 53 -18.48 -11.21 3.97
CA GLU A 53 -18.02 -12.44 3.32
C GLU A 53 -16.83 -12.15 2.39
N THR A 54 -16.89 -11.02 1.67
CA THR A 54 -15.82 -10.52 0.80
C THR A 54 -15.80 -8.99 0.83
N CYS A 55 -14.62 -8.38 0.80
CA CYS A 55 -14.48 -6.93 0.68
C CYS A 55 -13.30 -6.63 -0.25
N VAL A 56 -13.56 -6.62 -1.56
CA VAL A 56 -12.52 -6.45 -2.59
C VAL A 56 -12.36 -4.98 -2.90
N VAL A 57 -11.19 -4.43 -2.60
CA VAL A 57 -10.85 -3.03 -2.84
C VAL A 57 -9.99 -2.92 -4.09
N THR A 58 -10.35 -2.01 -5.00
CA THR A 58 -9.60 -1.73 -6.23
C THR A 58 -8.79 -0.45 -6.10
N ILE A 59 -7.46 -0.56 -6.21
CA ILE A 59 -6.50 0.53 -6.03
C ILE A 59 -5.84 0.85 -7.37
N GLN A 60 -5.85 2.12 -7.78
CA GLN A 60 -5.30 2.56 -9.08
C GLN A 60 -3.90 3.18 -8.99
N GLY A 61 -3.52 3.62 -7.80
CA GLY A 61 -2.29 4.36 -7.60
C GLY A 61 -2.17 4.87 -6.18
N PHE A 62 -1.17 5.72 -5.98
CA PHE A 62 -1.03 6.46 -4.74
C PHE A 62 -0.50 7.86 -4.97
N TRP A 63 -0.71 8.75 -4.00
CA TRP A 63 0.00 10.01 -3.88
C TRP A 63 1.02 9.94 -2.74
N VAL A 64 2.14 10.64 -2.92
CA VAL A 64 3.08 10.96 -1.85
C VAL A 64 3.38 12.45 -1.86
N LYS A 65 3.75 12.98 -0.70
CA LYS A 65 4.19 14.37 -0.56
C LYS A 65 5.57 14.39 0.07
N GLU A 66 6.53 15.02 -0.59
CA GLU A 66 7.85 15.28 -0.02
C GLU A 66 7.69 16.20 1.21
N SER A 67 8.46 15.95 2.25
CA SER A 67 8.47 16.76 3.46
C SER A 67 9.48 17.91 3.27
N ASP A 68 9.08 19.16 3.49
CA ASP A 68 9.94 20.35 3.37
C ASP A 68 11.08 20.45 4.42
N GLY A 69 11.47 19.34 5.06
CA GLY A 69 12.59 19.25 6.00
C GLY A 69 12.46 20.15 7.23
N THR A 70 11.29 20.74 7.46
CA THR A 70 11.03 21.67 8.55
C THR A 70 10.02 21.02 9.49
N GLU A 71 10.57 20.45 10.56
CA GLU A 71 9.96 20.10 11.84
C GLU A 71 8.58 19.40 11.80
N THR A 72 8.61 18.13 12.21
CA THR A 72 7.51 17.37 12.81
C THR A 72 6.35 18.27 13.27
N GLU A 73 5.28 18.31 12.48
CA GLU A 73 3.98 18.60 13.05
C GLU A 73 3.71 17.43 13.99
N GLU A 74 3.90 17.65 15.29
CA GLU A 74 3.47 16.70 16.30
C GLU A 74 1.98 16.45 16.04
N SER A 75 1.64 15.25 15.59
CA SER A 75 0.29 14.71 15.75
C SER A 75 -0.11 15.06 17.18
N THR A 76 -1.09 15.95 17.33
CA THR A 76 -1.64 16.27 18.64
C THR A 76 -2.39 15.02 19.09
N ASP A 77 -1.63 14.13 19.71
CA ASP A 77 -2.09 12.97 20.45
C ASP A 77 -2.81 13.52 21.67
N GLU A 78 -4.13 13.63 21.59
CA GLU A 78 -4.94 13.70 22.79
C GLU A 78 -4.94 12.29 23.41
N SER A 79 -3.84 11.96 24.09
CA SER A 79 -3.68 10.70 24.82
C SER A 79 -4.81 10.56 25.84
N THR A 80 -5.87 9.85 25.46
CA THR A 80 -6.78 9.24 26.42
C THR A 80 -6.26 7.83 26.67
N GLU A 81 -5.40 7.70 27.68
CA GLU A 81 -4.97 6.42 28.23
C GLU A 81 -6.21 5.59 28.64
N THR A 82 -6.67 4.74 27.74
CA THR A 82 -7.52 3.59 28.08
C THR A 82 -6.82 2.36 27.56
N ALA A 83 -6.08 1.71 28.47
CA ALA A 83 -5.60 0.36 28.25
C ALA A 83 -6.80 -0.55 27.93
N GLU A 84 -6.80 -1.13 26.73
CA GLU A 84 -7.04 -2.54 26.36
C GLU A 84 -6.93 -2.60 24.82
N GLY A 85 -5.99 -3.42 24.30
CA GLY A 85 -5.49 -3.39 22.91
C GLY A 85 -6.56 -3.46 21.83
N THR A 86 -7.05 -2.28 21.43
CA THR A 86 -7.97 -2.07 20.32
C THR A 86 -7.25 -1.14 19.37
N GLU A 87 -7.09 -1.55 18.12
CA GLU A 87 -6.42 -0.74 17.11
C GLU A 87 -7.22 0.56 16.88
N GLU A 88 -6.53 1.71 16.87
CA GLU A 88 -7.18 3.01 16.76
C GLU A 88 -7.49 3.32 15.29
N VAL A 89 -8.78 3.29 14.96
CA VAL A 89 -9.28 3.70 13.66
C VAL A 89 -9.35 5.24 13.61
N GLU A 90 -8.61 5.83 12.66
CA GLU A 90 -8.66 7.26 12.41
C GLU A 90 -9.89 7.58 11.58
N GLN A 91 -10.90 8.19 12.22
CA GLN A 91 -12.06 8.68 11.47
C GLN A 91 -11.66 9.91 10.66
N GLN A 92 -11.41 9.71 9.37
CA GLN A 92 -11.17 10.79 8.41
C GLN A 92 -12.48 11.19 7.74
N ASP A 93 -12.67 12.49 7.61
CA ASP A 93 -13.63 13.11 6.71
C ASP A 93 -12.92 13.71 5.49
N GLU A 94 -13.69 14.15 4.50
CA GLU A 94 -13.15 14.72 3.26
C GLU A 94 -12.17 15.87 3.54
N GLU A 95 -12.42 16.68 4.57
CA GLU A 95 -11.62 17.84 4.95
C GLU A 95 -10.28 17.52 5.62
N ASP A 96 -10.09 16.30 6.11
CA ASP A 96 -8.84 15.86 6.76
C ASP A 96 -7.75 15.42 5.77
N VAL A 97 -8.14 15.18 4.51
CA VAL A 97 -7.27 14.67 3.45
C VAL A 97 -6.57 15.84 2.74
N ASP A 98 -5.23 15.83 2.72
CA ASP A 98 -4.42 16.81 2.01
C ASP A 98 -4.59 16.65 0.50
N ARG A 99 -5.20 17.65 -0.14
CA ARG A 99 -5.37 17.71 -1.60
C ARG A 99 -4.56 18.82 -2.26
N SER A 100 -3.50 19.30 -1.61
CA SER A 100 -2.64 20.31 -2.21
C SER A 100 -2.00 19.82 -3.51
N ASP A 101 -1.57 20.76 -4.36
CA ASP A 101 -0.89 20.45 -5.62
C ASP A 101 0.58 20.02 -5.42
N GLU A 102 1.05 19.92 -4.17
CA GLU A 102 2.44 19.58 -3.81
C GLU A 102 2.68 18.07 -3.75
N ARG A 103 1.61 17.27 -3.79
CA ARG A 103 1.70 15.81 -3.82
C ARG A 103 1.90 15.32 -5.25
N THR A 104 2.70 14.27 -5.40
CA THR A 104 2.97 13.62 -6.68
C THR A 104 2.14 12.34 -6.78
N TYR A 105 1.45 12.17 -7.91
CA TYR A 105 0.67 10.97 -8.19
C TYR A 105 1.48 9.91 -8.92
N TYR A 106 1.29 8.66 -8.51
CA TYR A 106 1.95 7.48 -9.01
C TYR A 106 0.90 6.44 -9.38
N GLU A 107 0.49 6.44 -10.66
CA GLU A 107 -0.44 5.46 -11.22
C GLU A 107 0.21 4.07 -11.29
N TYR A 108 -0.60 3.02 -11.14
CA TYR A 108 -0.21 1.63 -11.34
C TYR A 108 -0.34 1.27 -12.82
N ASP A 109 0.55 0.40 -13.31
CA ASP A 109 0.43 -0.12 -14.69
C ASP A 109 -0.94 -0.81 -14.92
N GLU A 110 -1.42 -1.50 -13.88
CA GLU A 110 -2.74 -2.12 -13.81
C GLU A 110 -3.32 -1.92 -12.41
N ALA A 111 -4.62 -1.63 -12.31
CA ALA A 111 -5.29 -1.54 -11.02
C ALA A 111 -5.12 -2.85 -10.23
N GLN A 112 -4.86 -2.73 -8.93
CA GLN A 112 -4.67 -3.89 -8.05
C GLN A 112 -5.91 -4.11 -7.19
N GLU A 113 -6.26 -5.38 -7.00
CA GLU A 113 -7.38 -5.80 -6.16
C GLU A 113 -6.86 -6.49 -4.90
N ALA A 114 -7.43 -6.14 -3.75
CA ALA A 114 -7.13 -6.75 -2.47
C ALA A 114 -8.43 -7.05 -1.71
N ASP A 115 -8.64 -8.31 -1.33
CA ASP A 115 -9.77 -8.72 -0.50
C ASP A 115 -9.40 -8.58 0.98
N LEU A 116 -9.93 -7.55 1.65
CA LEU A 116 -9.61 -7.24 3.04
C LEU A 116 -9.96 -8.38 4.00
N VAL A 117 -10.98 -9.19 3.70
CA VAL A 117 -11.34 -10.37 4.50
C VAL A 117 -10.21 -11.41 4.50
N GLN A 118 -9.38 -11.44 3.45
CA GLN A 118 -8.19 -12.32 3.36
C GLN A 118 -6.92 -11.69 3.95
N LEU A 119 -6.98 -10.45 4.42
CA LEU A 119 -5.83 -9.69 4.93
C LEU A 119 -5.90 -9.41 6.44
N GLN A 120 -6.73 -10.17 7.14
CA GLN A 120 -6.82 -10.15 8.60
C GLN A 120 -5.65 -10.89 9.24
N ASP A 121 -5.53 -10.80 10.57
CA ASP A 121 -4.56 -11.56 11.37
C ASP A 121 -3.08 -11.38 10.97
N GLY A 122 -2.73 -10.21 10.41
CA GLY A 122 -1.37 -9.86 10.00
C GLY A 122 -0.98 -10.37 8.60
N GLU A 123 -1.94 -10.86 7.82
CA GLU A 123 -1.72 -11.08 6.39
C GLU A 123 -1.64 -9.73 5.64
N THR A 124 -0.82 -9.65 4.60
CA THR A 124 -0.59 -8.41 3.83
C THR A 124 -0.55 -8.71 2.34
N ALA A 125 -1.08 -7.81 1.50
CA ALA A 125 -0.95 -7.87 0.04
C ALA A 125 -0.01 -6.77 -0.47
N LEU A 126 0.90 -7.11 -1.38
CA LEU A 126 1.70 -6.13 -2.11
C LEU A 126 0.86 -5.56 -3.25
N VAL A 127 0.68 -4.24 -3.27
CA VAL A 127 -0.11 -3.53 -4.30
C VAL A 127 0.76 -2.72 -5.25
N ASP A 128 1.98 -2.38 -4.85
CA ASP A 128 2.92 -1.73 -5.75
C ASP A 128 4.36 -1.90 -5.29
N GLU A 129 5.27 -1.86 -6.26
CA GLU A 129 6.69 -1.75 -5.99
C GLU A 129 7.35 -0.90 -7.09
N ARG A 130 7.97 0.23 -6.71
CA ARG A 130 8.60 1.14 -7.66
C ARG A 130 9.81 1.85 -7.08
N GLU A 131 10.57 2.48 -7.97
CA GLU A 131 11.64 3.40 -7.58
C GLU A 131 11.09 4.80 -7.38
N LEU A 132 11.47 5.43 -6.25
CA LEU A 132 11.18 6.83 -5.93
C LEU A 132 12.50 7.57 -5.65
N GLU A 133 12.45 8.89 -5.78
CA GLU A 133 13.58 9.75 -5.41
C GLU A 133 13.88 9.62 -3.92
N THR A 134 15.16 9.72 -3.56
CA THR A 134 15.55 9.66 -2.15
C THR A 134 15.19 10.95 -1.46
N ASP A 135 14.14 10.91 -0.66
CA ASP A 135 13.72 11.99 0.20
C ASP A 135 12.93 11.45 1.40
N THR A 136 12.52 12.35 2.29
CA THR A 136 11.55 12.12 3.33
C THR A 136 10.17 12.50 2.82
N TYR A 137 9.20 11.61 2.97
CA TYR A 137 7.82 11.81 2.57
C TYR A 137 6.94 11.92 3.80
N ALA A 138 6.05 12.91 3.81
CA ALA A 138 5.20 13.24 4.95
C ALA A 138 4.07 12.22 5.17
N TYR A 139 3.53 11.66 4.10
CA TYR A 139 2.43 10.69 4.13
C TYR A 139 2.35 9.91 2.81
N LEU A 140 1.52 8.86 2.80
CA LEU A 140 1.07 8.15 1.61
C LEU A 140 -0.46 8.22 1.50
N GLN A 141 -1.01 8.37 0.30
CA GLN A 141 -2.45 8.31 0.04
C GLN A 141 -2.77 7.24 -0.99
N LEU A 142 -3.67 6.30 -0.69
CA LEU A 142 -4.11 5.29 -1.66
C LEU A 142 -5.29 5.79 -2.49
N ASP A 143 -5.19 5.65 -3.81
CA ASP A 143 -6.30 5.90 -4.75
C ASP A 143 -7.22 4.69 -4.84
N VAL A 144 -8.22 4.65 -3.96
CA VAL A 144 -9.27 3.63 -4.01
C VAL A 144 -10.35 4.08 -4.98
N SER A 145 -10.48 3.31 -6.05
CA SER A 145 -11.42 3.64 -7.13
C SER A 145 -12.74 2.89 -7.08
N GLY A 146 -12.82 1.85 -6.26
CA GLY A 146 -14.01 1.02 -6.13
C GLY A 146 -13.84 -0.02 -5.03
N VAL A 147 -14.98 -0.45 -4.51
CA VAL A 147 -15.09 -1.54 -3.54
C VAL A 147 -16.25 -2.44 -3.95
N ASP A 148 -15.97 -3.72 -4.13
CA ASP A 148 -16.95 -4.77 -4.37
C ASP A 148 -17.06 -5.63 -3.10
N ALA A 149 -18.14 -5.44 -2.35
CA ALA A 149 -18.30 -6.02 -1.02
C ALA A 149 -19.62 -6.77 -0.85
N THR A 150 -19.53 -7.95 -0.23
CA THR A 150 -20.67 -8.82 0.10
C THR A 150 -20.68 -9.05 1.61
N LEU A 151 -21.80 -8.83 2.27
CA LEU A 151 -22.00 -9.11 3.68
C LEU A 151 -22.15 -10.62 3.94
N SER A 152 -21.94 -11.03 5.19
CA SER A 152 -22.08 -12.40 5.65
C SER A 152 -23.49 -13.01 5.46
N ASP A 153 -24.52 -12.18 5.25
CA ASP A 153 -25.87 -12.65 4.91
C ASP A 153 -26.08 -12.84 3.39
N GLY A 154 -25.05 -12.55 2.59
CA GLY A 154 -25.02 -12.66 1.13
C GLY A 154 -25.57 -11.44 0.40
N SER A 155 -25.85 -10.33 1.10
CA SER A 155 -26.29 -9.07 0.48
C SER A 155 -25.11 -8.18 0.08
N ASP A 156 -25.26 -7.37 -0.97
CA ASP A 156 -24.25 -6.39 -1.36
C ASP A 156 -24.15 -5.26 -0.32
N ALA A 157 -22.93 -4.84 0.01
CA ALA A 157 -22.66 -3.71 0.88
C ALA A 157 -22.27 -2.46 0.09
N ASP A 158 -22.81 -1.31 0.49
CA ASP A 158 -22.34 -0.01 0.00
C ASP A 158 -21.12 0.42 0.83
N VAL A 159 -19.94 0.35 0.23
CA VAL A 159 -18.65 0.72 0.86
C VAL A 159 -17.98 1.81 0.03
N GLY A 160 -17.62 2.91 0.67
CA GLY A 160 -16.94 4.03 0.00
C GLY A 160 -15.73 4.54 0.77
N THR A 161 -15.07 5.55 0.21
CA THR A 161 -14.08 6.36 0.94
C THR A 161 -14.71 7.64 1.48
N PRO A 162 -14.10 8.30 2.48
CA PRO A 162 -14.62 9.54 3.03
C PRO A 162 -14.70 10.66 1.97
N GLY A 163 -15.90 11.04 1.56
CA GLY A 163 -16.11 12.10 0.56
C GLY A 163 -15.47 11.83 -0.80
N GLU A 164 -15.42 10.56 -1.24
CA GLU A 164 -14.74 10.16 -2.49
C GLU A 164 -13.25 10.54 -2.51
N ALA A 165 -12.66 10.79 -1.33
CA ALA A 165 -11.26 11.12 -1.16
C ALA A 165 -10.37 9.86 -1.24
N PRO A 166 -9.08 10.02 -1.53
CA PRO A 166 -8.13 8.95 -1.29
C PRO A 166 -7.95 8.70 0.22
N LEU A 167 -7.53 7.50 0.59
CA LEU A 167 -7.25 7.14 1.98
C LEU A 167 -5.87 7.65 2.37
N GLN A 168 -5.77 8.57 3.33
CA GLN A 168 -4.50 9.15 3.75
C GLN A 168 -3.94 8.46 4.99
N PHE A 169 -2.67 8.05 4.91
CA PHE A 169 -1.94 7.46 6.02
C PHE A 169 -0.87 8.46 6.45
N LYS A 170 -1.08 9.13 7.60
CA LYS A 170 -0.22 10.21 8.13
C LYS A 170 1.06 9.65 8.78
N GLU A 171 1.66 8.66 8.16
CA GLU A 171 2.91 8.04 8.59
C GLU A 171 4.06 8.53 7.70
N GLN A 172 5.04 9.18 8.33
CA GLN A 172 6.22 9.69 7.63
C GLN A 172 7.17 8.54 7.29
N PHE A 173 7.76 8.57 6.10
CA PHE A 173 8.76 7.57 5.70
C PHE A 173 9.89 8.19 4.89
N GLU A 174 10.99 7.46 4.74
CA GLU A 174 12.17 7.91 3.98
C GLU A 174 12.47 6.89 2.89
N ILE A 175 12.80 7.37 1.71
CA ILE A 175 13.34 6.57 0.62
C ILE A 175 14.86 6.75 0.61
N ARG A 176 15.59 5.64 0.72
CA ARG A 176 17.05 5.64 0.81
C ARG A 176 17.67 4.90 -0.36
N GLU A 177 18.83 5.37 -0.79
CA GLU A 177 19.62 4.68 -1.82
C GLU A 177 19.89 3.24 -1.42
N ASN A 178 19.72 2.32 -2.36
CA ASN A 178 20.01 0.90 -2.17
C ASN A 178 19.29 0.25 -0.98
N GLN A 179 18.14 0.80 -0.57
CA GLN A 179 17.26 0.19 0.42
C GLN A 179 15.85 0.04 -0.17
N ARG A 180 15.16 -0.98 0.34
CA ARG A 180 13.72 -1.11 0.19
C ARG A 180 13.05 -0.56 1.44
N THR A 181 12.21 0.43 1.23
CA THR A 181 11.22 0.89 2.20
C THR A 181 9.91 0.15 1.94
N THR A 182 9.38 -0.55 2.93
CA THR A 182 8.07 -1.20 2.85
C THR A 182 7.09 -0.41 3.70
N PHE A 183 6.10 0.20 3.05
CA PHE A 183 5.00 0.91 3.69
C PHE A 183 3.79 -0.02 3.72
N THR A 184 3.30 -0.38 4.90
CA THR A 184 2.13 -1.23 5.08
C THR A 184 0.98 -0.36 5.55
N ALA A 185 0.07 -0.06 4.63
CA ALA A 185 -1.13 0.73 4.88
C ALA A 185 -2.22 -0.17 5.49
N ASP A 186 -2.74 0.24 6.64
CA ASP A 186 -3.76 -0.52 7.36
C ASP A 186 -5.09 0.24 7.41
N PHE A 187 -6.17 -0.36 6.92
CA PHE A 187 -7.48 0.26 6.86
C PHE A 187 -8.60 -0.77 6.95
N THR A 188 -9.71 -0.38 7.58
CA THR A 188 -10.90 -1.23 7.77
C THR A 188 -12.16 -0.51 7.31
N PRO A 189 -13.19 -1.22 6.81
CA PRO A 189 -14.52 -0.65 6.72
C PRO A 189 -15.07 -0.32 8.12
N VAL A 190 -15.77 0.80 8.23
CA VAL A 190 -16.47 1.26 9.43
C VAL A 190 -17.93 1.59 9.09
N LYS A 191 -18.86 1.01 9.83
CA LYS A 191 -20.29 1.13 9.60
C LYS A 191 -20.82 2.53 9.91
N ARG A 192 -21.51 3.13 8.94
CA ARG A 192 -22.16 4.44 9.07
C ARG A 192 -23.63 4.28 9.43
N GLY A 193 -23.93 4.47 10.72
CA GLY A 193 -25.26 4.81 11.23
C GLY A 193 -26.44 3.99 10.68
N GLN A 194 -27.58 4.65 10.42
CA GLN A 194 -28.85 4.01 10.07
C GLN A 194 -28.97 3.57 8.60
N THR A 195 -28.06 3.99 7.72
CA THR A 195 -28.10 3.67 6.28
C THR A 195 -27.53 2.29 5.97
N GLY A 196 -26.74 1.71 6.88
CA GLY A 196 -26.09 0.41 6.65
C GLY A 196 -24.96 0.45 5.62
N SER A 197 -24.50 1.65 5.25
CA SER A 197 -23.30 1.86 4.43
C SER A 197 -22.04 1.82 5.28
N TYR A 198 -20.89 1.61 4.66
CA TYR A 198 -19.59 1.54 5.30
C TYR A 198 -18.64 2.56 4.66
N LEU A 199 -17.69 3.06 5.44
CA LEU A 199 -16.57 3.85 4.92
C LEU A 199 -15.27 3.17 5.26
N LEU A 200 -14.37 3.03 4.29
CA LEU A 200 -13.00 2.66 4.56
C LEU A 200 -12.34 3.78 5.36
N GLN A 201 -11.69 3.41 6.47
CA GLN A 201 -10.96 4.32 7.33
C GLN A 201 -9.56 3.78 7.60
N PRO A 202 -8.52 4.62 7.53
CA PRO A 202 -7.18 4.21 7.91
C PRO A 202 -7.09 3.94 9.41
N VAL A 203 -6.15 3.09 9.77
CA VAL A 203 -5.84 2.70 11.15
C VAL A 203 -4.38 3.08 11.41
N ALA A 204 -4.18 4.24 12.03
CA ALA A 204 -2.84 4.76 12.32
C ALA A 204 -1.98 3.74 13.08
N SER A 205 -2.56 3.14 14.13
CA SER A 205 -1.84 2.19 14.99
C SER A 205 -1.39 0.92 14.25
N GLY A 206 -2.04 0.57 13.15
CA GLY A 206 -1.75 -0.61 12.34
C GLY A 206 -0.88 -0.32 11.11
N THR A 207 -0.64 0.96 10.80
CA THR A 207 0.19 1.37 9.67
C THR A 207 1.66 1.29 10.04
N GLU A 208 2.47 0.61 9.22
CA GLU A 208 3.85 0.26 9.57
C GLU A 208 4.84 0.56 8.44
N VAL A 209 6.00 1.13 8.79
CA VAL A 209 7.11 1.35 7.86
C VAL A 209 8.32 0.54 8.29
N SER A 210 8.87 -0.26 7.36
CA SER A 210 10.09 -1.04 7.60
C SER A 210 11.12 -0.84 6.50
N TYR A 211 12.40 -0.95 6.86
CA TYR A 211 13.52 -0.75 5.96
C TYR A 211 14.34 -2.03 5.85
N SER A 212 14.78 -2.36 4.64
CA SER A 212 15.64 -3.52 4.41
C SER A 212 16.67 -3.20 3.33
N ASP A 213 17.91 -3.60 3.56
CA ASP A 213 18.94 -3.49 2.53
C ASP A 213 18.59 -4.40 1.35
N VAL A 214 18.66 -3.86 0.12
CA VAL A 214 18.64 -4.71 -1.06
C VAL A 214 20.06 -5.27 -1.22
N THR A 215 20.28 -6.50 -0.73
CA THR A 215 21.56 -7.17 -0.99
C THR A 215 21.66 -7.43 -2.48
N SER A 216 22.45 -6.59 -3.16
CA SER A 216 22.96 -6.90 -4.49
C SER A 216 23.65 -8.25 -4.41
N THR A 217 22.99 -9.31 -4.88
CA THR A 217 23.69 -10.56 -5.15
C THR A 217 24.58 -10.27 -6.34
N GLU A 218 25.77 -9.72 -6.09
CA GLU A 218 26.85 -9.71 -7.05
C GLU A 218 27.12 -11.17 -7.41
N GLY A 219 26.67 -11.56 -8.60
CA GLY A 219 27.03 -12.82 -9.21
C GLY A 219 28.53 -12.94 -9.19
N THR A 220 29.02 -13.87 -8.36
CA THR A 220 30.43 -14.20 -8.21
C THR A 220 31.06 -14.30 -9.61
N ALA A 221 31.99 -13.39 -9.89
CA ALA A 221 32.86 -13.47 -11.05
C ALA A 221 33.50 -14.86 -11.08
N THR A 222 33.16 -15.67 -12.07
CA THR A 222 33.87 -16.92 -12.35
C THR A 222 35.31 -16.55 -12.69
N PRO A 223 36.33 -16.91 -11.88
CA PRO A 223 37.70 -16.69 -12.30
C PRO A 223 37.95 -17.55 -13.54
N THR A 224 38.40 -16.92 -14.61
CA THR A 224 38.91 -17.61 -15.80
C THR A 224 40.07 -18.51 -15.36
N PRO A 225 40.01 -19.84 -15.49
CA PRO A 225 41.21 -20.64 -15.28
C PRO A 225 42.15 -20.33 -16.46
N SER A 226 43.31 -19.77 -16.13
CA SER A 226 44.43 -19.66 -17.06
C SER A 226 45.09 -21.03 -17.24
N GLU A 227 45.42 -21.30 -18.50
CA GLU A 227 46.21 -22.40 -19.10
C GLU A 227 45.63 -23.83 -19.13
#